data_AF-A0AAW0U089-F1
#
_entry.id   AF-A0AAW0U089-F1
#
_cell.length_a   1.000
_cell.length_b   1.000
_cell.length_c   1.000
_cell.angle_alpha   90.00
_cell.angle_beta   90.00
_cell.angle_gamma   90.00
#
_symmetry.space_group_name_H-M   'P 1'
#
loop_
_entity.id
_entity.type
_entity.pdbx_description
1 polymer ?
#
loop_
_entity_poly.entity_id
_entity_poly.type
_entity_poly.pdbx_seq_one_letter_code
_entity_poly.pdbx_strand_id
1 'polypeptide(L)'
;MDASSDEGVVTEEVVVPQRVERRAAEPWDAQSVDSTDGSAQNRLLIKGGRVVNDDMMQDADVYIEDGIIKQVGTNLHTPGGTRVVEAKGHLVMPGGIDTHTHMQLPFMGTFAVDDFYTGTRAALAGGTTMIMDFAIPQKGESLVEAYHRWRSWADPKVCCDYALHVGVTWWCDKVGKEMEELTEEHGINSFKMFMAYKDTWQLDDHDLLESFKQCKEIGALAQVHAENGDIIKENTAKLLDMGITGPEGHELSRPEEVEAEATNRACVLANQIGCPLYICNIMSKSAASALGEHRRRGTLVWGETIAAALGTDGSHYYNPCWQHAAGHVLSPPLRNDSSTPSSLMELLDVGDLQTTGTDNCTFSASQKALGKDDFTKIPNGVNGVEDRMSVIWEKGVVSGKIDPCKFVAVTSTNAAKIFNIYPKKGRIAVGSDADIVVWNPHATRTISAKTHYQAVDFNIFEGMEVHGIADYVICHGRVVVEEGNVRAVSGMGKFVPTPSHSPYVYGRVQERDIANAPKKVDRAPYDGPVIQLNNQGLTQAVESSIIPTNQEFYTRGAQMNDKSPKRPSVKVHNPPGGKASGSFW
;
A
#
# COMPACT_ATOMS: atom_id res chain seq x y z
N MET A 1 33.93 -45.34 52.36
CA MET A 1 32.52 -45.33 52.83
C MET A 1 31.95 -44.05 52.33
N ASP A 2 31.49 -44.12 51.09
CA ASP A 2 31.37 -42.96 50.23
C ASP A 2 29.90 -42.57 50.16
N ALA A 3 29.64 -41.27 50.16
CA ALA A 3 28.31 -40.71 50.06
C ALA A 3 28.26 -39.81 48.82
N SER A 4 27.89 -40.41 47.69
CA SER A 4 27.63 -39.69 46.43
C SER A 4 26.21 -39.13 46.45
N SER A 5 26.07 -37.82 46.25
CA SER A 5 24.80 -37.16 46.00
C SER A 5 24.26 -37.52 44.61
N ASP A 6 22.95 -37.73 44.52
CA ASP A 6 22.25 -38.09 43.29
C ASP A 6 21.55 -36.83 42.73
N GLU A 7 22.03 -36.30 41.59
CA GLU A 7 21.42 -35.15 40.90
C GLU A 7 20.80 -35.59 39.57
N GLY A 8 19.47 -35.62 39.53
CA GLY A 8 18.71 -36.00 38.33
C GLY A 8 18.75 -34.91 37.26
N VAL A 9 19.54 -35.14 36.21
CA VAL A 9 19.60 -34.26 35.03
C VAL A 9 18.27 -34.32 34.26
N VAL A 10 17.61 -33.18 34.10
CA VAL A 10 16.51 -33.02 33.15
C VAL A 10 17.10 -32.84 31.75
N THR A 11 16.83 -33.78 30.85
CA THR A 11 17.20 -33.69 29.43
C THR A 11 16.14 -32.91 28.65
N GLU A 12 16.47 -31.72 28.16
CA GLU A 12 15.68 -31.06 27.12
C GLU A 12 15.79 -31.85 25.80
N GLU A 13 14.67 -32.11 25.14
CA GLU A 13 14.67 -32.71 23.80
C GLU A 13 15.12 -31.65 22.77
N VAL A 14 16.31 -31.85 22.19
CA VAL A 14 16.79 -31.03 21.08
C VAL A 14 15.96 -31.33 19.84
N VAL A 15 14.97 -30.49 19.57
CA VAL A 15 14.14 -30.56 18.35
C VAL A 15 15.03 -30.26 17.14
N VAL A 16 15.31 -31.30 16.34
CA VAL A 16 16.09 -31.17 15.10
C VAL A 16 15.21 -30.52 14.01
N PRO A 17 15.66 -29.44 13.34
CA PRO A 17 14.88 -28.80 12.28
C PRO A 17 14.49 -29.76 11.16
N GLN A 18 13.21 -29.78 10.80
CA GLN A 18 12.70 -30.62 9.72
C GLN A 18 12.82 -29.86 8.38
N ARG A 19 13.72 -30.33 7.51
CA ARG A 19 13.93 -29.76 6.19
C ARG A 19 12.83 -30.21 5.23
N VAL A 20 12.08 -29.26 4.65
CA VAL A 20 10.96 -29.57 3.75
C VAL A 20 11.45 -29.69 2.31
N GLU A 21 11.54 -30.91 1.78
CA GLU A 21 11.83 -31.14 0.35
C GLU A 21 10.58 -30.92 -0.51
N ARG A 22 10.38 -29.67 -0.97
CA ARG A 22 9.39 -29.36 -2.02
C ARG A 22 9.74 -30.12 -3.31
N ARG A 23 8.83 -30.98 -3.77
CA ARG A 23 8.91 -31.63 -5.09
C ARG A 23 8.61 -30.62 -6.20
N ALA A 24 9.16 -30.86 -7.39
CA ALA A 24 8.77 -30.12 -8.59
C ALA A 24 7.28 -30.34 -8.91
N ALA A 25 6.61 -29.30 -9.42
CA ALA A 25 5.18 -29.37 -9.72
C ALA A 25 4.91 -30.27 -10.94
N GLU A 26 4.17 -31.36 -10.74
CA GLU A 26 3.67 -32.21 -11.84
C GLU A 26 2.47 -31.54 -12.54
N PRO A 27 2.29 -31.72 -13.87
CA PRO A 27 1.09 -31.25 -14.57
C PRO A 27 -0.17 -31.95 -14.06
N TRP A 28 -1.18 -31.17 -13.66
CA TRP A 28 -2.45 -31.71 -13.16
C TRP A 28 -3.45 -31.97 -14.29
N ASP A 29 -3.85 -33.23 -14.47
CA ASP A 29 -4.95 -33.61 -15.37
C ASP A 29 -6.30 -33.18 -14.77
N ALA A 30 -6.99 -32.27 -15.45
CA ALA A 30 -8.27 -31.72 -15.01
C ALA A 30 -9.45 -32.70 -15.23
N GLN A 31 -9.52 -33.76 -14.43
CA GLN A 31 -10.71 -34.62 -14.34
C GLN A 31 -11.71 -34.09 -13.30
N SER A 32 -12.99 -34.22 -13.61
CA SER A 32 -14.10 -33.60 -12.88
C SER A 32 -14.33 -34.18 -11.49
N VAL A 33 -14.28 -33.33 -10.46
CA VAL A 33 -14.79 -33.66 -9.12
C VAL A 33 -16.31 -33.56 -9.15
N ASP A 34 -16.99 -34.70 -9.24
CA ASP A 34 -18.46 -34.78 -9.26
C ASP A 34 -19.06 -34.46 -7.88
N SER A 35 -20.14 -33.68 -7.85
CA SER A 35 -20.58 -32.93 -6.66
C SER A 35 -21.77 -33.58 -5.94
N THR A 36 -21.50 -34.63 -5.14
CA THR A 36 -22.56 -35.44 -4.49
C THR A 36 -22.52 -35.56 -2.96
N ASP A 37 -21.57 -34.94 -2.25
CA ASP A 37 -21.60 -34.83 -0.76
C ASP A 37 -21.34 -33.41 -0.26
N GLY A 38 -22.42 -32.64 -0.12
CA GLY A 38 -22.39 -31.19 0.13
C GLY A 38 -22.28 -30.74 1.58
N SER A 39 -22.10 -31.64 2.58
CA SER A 39 -22.17 -31.25 4.01
C SER A 39 -20.93 -31.53 4.86
N ALA A 40 -19.95 -32.29 4.34
CA ALA A 40 -18.69 -32.59 5.03
C ALA A 40 -17.54 -31.64 4.62
N GLN A 41 -17.41 -31.33 3.32
CA GLN A 41 -16.23 -30.62 2.78
C GLN A 41 -16.07 -29.16 3.25
N ASN A 42 -17.13 -28.53 3.77
CA ASN A 42 -17.11 -27.16 4.29
C ASN A 42 -16.77 -27.07 5.80
N ARG A 43 -16.49 -28.19 6.49
CA ARG A 43 -16.23 -28.23 7.93
C ARG A 43 -14.78 -28.60 8.26
N LEU A 44 -14.09 -27.72 8.97
CA LEU A 44 -12.69 -27.89 9.35
C LEU A 44 -12.46 -27.57 10.83
N LEU A 45 -11.66 -28.38 11.51
CA LEU A 45 -11.14 -28.13 12.86
C LEU A 45 -9.62 -28.09 12.80
N ILE A 46 -9.03 -26.91 13.00
CA ILE A 46 -7.60 -26.76 13.27
C ILE A 46 -7.39 -26.99 14.77
N LYS A 47 -6.54 -27.92 15.16
CA LYS A 47 -6.53 -28.49 16.52
C LYS A 47 -5.16 -28.46 17.18
N GLY A 48 -5.11 -28.11 18.46
CA GLY A 48 -3.90 -28.17 19.31
C GLY A 48 -2.80 -27.17 18.94
N GLY A 49 -3.08 -26.19 18.10
CA GLY A 49 -2.14 -25.12 17.72
C GLY A 49 -2.24 -23.88 18.61
N ARG A 50 -1.30 -22.96 18.42
CA ARG A 50 -1.27 -21.68 19.13
C ARG A 50 -1.77 -20.55 18.23
N VAL A 51 -2.98 -20.08 18.49
CA VAL A 51 -3.58 -18.95 17.77
C VAL A 51 -2.77 -17.68 18.05
N VAL A 52 -2.43 -16.94 17.00
CA VAL A 52 -1.72 -15.65 17.07
C VAL A 52 -2.55 -14.59 16.37
N ASN A 53 -2.86 -13.51 17.08
CA ASN A 53 -3.41 -12.28 16.53
C ASN A 53 -2.43 -11.11 16.78
N ASP A 54 -2.75 -9.93 16.30
CA ASP A 54 -1.94 -8.71 16.50
C ASP A 54 -1.81 -8.25 17.95
N ASP A 55 -2.67 -8.75 18.84
CA ASP A 55 -2.76 -8.37 20.26
C ASP A 55 -2.30 -9.47 21.24
N MET A 56 -2.38 -10.76 20.89
CA MET A 56 -2.00 -11.86 21.79
C MET A 56 -1.79 -13.22 21.10
N MET A 57 -1.06 -14.11 21.78
CA MET A 57 -0.94 -15.54 21.46
C MET A 57 -1.65 -16.41 22.51
N GLN A 58 -2.45 -17.40 22.10
CA GLN A 58 -3.12 -18.35 23.00
C GLN A 58 -3.22 -19.75 22.40
N ASP A 59 -3.14 -20.80 23.23
CA ASP A 59 -3.35 -22.17 22.79
C ASP A 59 -4.86 -22.43 22.63
N ALA A 60 -5.29 -22.71 21.40
CA ALA A 60 -6.71 -22.84 21.06
C ALA A 60 -6.93 -23.63 19.76
N ASP A 61 -7.97 -24.44 19.75
CA ASP A 61 -8.54 -25.01 18.54
C ASP A 61 -9.36 -23.92 17.79
N VAL A 62 -9.50 -24.07 16.48
CA VAL A 62 -10.30 -23.17 15.61
C VAL A 62 -11.26 -24.03 14.78
N TYR A 63 -12.57 -23.87 15.00
CA TYR A 63 -13.61 -24.55 14.23
C TYR A 63 -14.21 -23.61 13.16
N ILE A 64 -14.32 -24.15 11.95
CA ILE A 64 -14.70 -23.47 10.72
C ILE A 64 -15.86 -24.21 10.07
N GLU A 65 -16.87 -23.47 9.60
CA GLU A 65 -17.97 -24.00 8.82
C GLU A 65 -18.42 -22.97 7.78
N ASP A 66 -18.64 -23.42 6.54
CA ASP A 66 -19.06 -22.60 5.39
C ASP A 66 -18.18 -21.34 5.17
N GLY A 67 -16.87 -21.52 5.29
CA GLY A 67 -15.88 -20.47 5.04
C GLY A 67 -15.75 -19.41 6.14
N ILE A 68 -16.40 -19.59 7.29
CA ILE A 68 -16.39 -18.65 8.42
C ILE A 68 -15.92 -19.35 9.70
N ILE A 69 -15.10 -18.67 10.50
CA ILE A 69 -14.69 -19.15 11.83
C ILE A 69 -15.91 -19.09 12.78
N LYS A 70 -16.33 -20.25 13.32
CA LYS A 70 -17.50 -20.37 14.20
C LYS A 70 -17.14 -20.40 15.68
N GLN A 71 -16.02 -21.01 16.04
CA GLN A 71 -15.56 -21.13 17.44
C GLN A 71 -14.03 -21.04 17.49
N VAL A 72 -13.51 -20.40 18.54
CA VAL A 72 -12.08 -20.37 18.90
C VAL A 72 -11.99 -20.63 20.40
N GLY A 73 -11.19 -21.61 20.83
CA GLY A 73 -11.09 -22.01 22.23
C GLY A 73 -10.60 -23.44 22.39
N THR A 74 -10.65 -23.99 23.61
CA THR A 74 -10.20 -25.36 23.88
C THR A 74 -11.37 -26.33 23.99
N ASN A 75 -11.17 -27.60 23.60
CA ASN A 75 -12.15 -28.68 23.72
C ASN A 75 -13.44 -28.43 22.91
N LEU A 76 -13.31 -27.85 21.71
CA LEU A 76 -14.47 -27.43 20.91
C LEU A 76 -15.38 -28.59 20.52
N HIS A 77 -16.69 -28.40 20.72
CA HIS A 77 -17.71 -29.32 20.20
C HIS A 77 -17.91 -29.08 18.71
N THR A 78 -17.59 -30.10 17.89
CA THR A 78 -17.72 -30.07 16.43
C THR A 78 -18.71 -31.14 15.93
N PRO A 79 -19.43 -30.89 14.82
CA PRO A 79 -20.28 -31.89 14.18
C PRO A 79 -19.47 -33.07 13.63
N GLY A 80 -20.10 -34.25 13.56
CA GLY A 80 -19.52 -35.41 12.87
C GLY A 80 -19.25 -35.11 11.39
N GLY A 81 -18.17 -35.70 10.84
CA GLY A 81 -17.72 -35.45 9.46
C GLY A 81 -16.82 -34.23 9.28
N THR A 82 -16.54 -33.46 10.34
CA THR A 82 -15.56 -32.36 10.32
C THR A 82 -14.14 -32.90 10.04
N ARG A 83 -13.45 -32.34 9.04
CA ARG A 83 -12.02 -32.65 8.79
C ARG A 83 -11.17 -32.04 9.91
N VAL A 84 -10.15 -32.75 10.37
CA VAL A 84 -9.18 -32.24 11.34
C VAL A 84 -7.87 -31.91 10.64
N VAL A 85 -7.26 -30.79 11.01
CA VAL A 85 -5.85 -30.44 10.75
C VAL A 85 -5.17 -30.32 12.11
N GLU A 86 -4.23 -31.22 12.39
CA GLU A 86 -3.47 -31.20 13.64
C GLU A 86 -2.36 -30.13 13.53
N ALA A 87 -2.44 -29.11 14.38
CA ALA A 87 -1.55 -27.94 14.40
C ALA A 87 -0.65 -27.92 15.64
N LYS A 88 -0.42 -29.07 16.29
CA LYS A 88 0.45 -29.15 17.48
C LYS A 88 1.84 -28.60 17.16
N GLY A 89 2.33 -27.66 17.98
CA GLY A 89 3.63 -26.99 17.76
C GLY A 89 3.64 -25.95 16.64
N HIS A 90 2.52 -25.73 15.96
CA HIS A 90 2.36 -24.73 14.90
C HIS A 90 1.64 -23.48 15.44
N LEU A 91 1.85 -22.36 14.76
CA LEU A 91 1.09 -21.13 14.97
C LEU A 91 -0.12 -21.11 14.03
N VAL A 92 -1.27 -20.68 14.53
CA VAL A 92 -2.51 -20.56 13.74
C VAL A 92 -2.80 -19.07 13.59
N MET A 93 -2.50 -18.54 12.41
CA MET A 93 -2.44 -17.09 12.17
C MET A 93 -3.39 -16.69 11.05
N PRO A 94 -3.85 -15.43 10.97
CA PRO A 94 -4.58 -14.96 9.79
C PRO A 94 -3.70 -15.14 8.55
N GLY A 95 -4.29 -15.57 7.44
CA GLY A 95 -3.58 -15.59 6.17
C GLY A 95 -3.09 -14.18 5.79
N GLY A 96 -1.92 -14.12 5.17
CA GLY A 96 -1.28 -12.85 4.82
C GLY A 96 -2.14 -12.03 3.84
N ILE A 97 -2.13 -10.71 4.01
CA ILE A 97 -2.70 -9.76 3.06
C ILE A 97 -1.54 -9.00 2.44
N ASP A 98 -1.29 -9.18 1.15
CA ASP A 98 -0.28 -8.43 0.40
C ASP A 98 -0.92 -7.14 -0.14
N THR A 99 -0.41 -5.99 0.29
CA THR A 99 -0.95 -4.68 -0.06
C THR A 99 -0.41 -4.14 -1.39
N HIS A 100 0.48 -4.85 -2.07
CA HIS A 100 1.12 -4.33 -3.28
C HIS A 100 1.45 -5.40 -4.32
N THR A 101 0.55 -5.60 -5.29
CA THR A 101 0.74 -6.52 -6.43
C THR A 101 0.41 -5.85 -7.77
N HIS A 102 1.01 -6.36 -8.86
CA HIS A 102 0.82 -5.88 -10.24
C HIS A 102 0.69 -7.06 -11.21
N MET A 103 -0.25 -7.94 -10.93
CA MET A 103 -0.51 -9.17 -11.68
C MET A 103 -0.97 -8.83 -13.10
N GLN A 104 -0.29 -9.42 -14.10
CA GLN A 104 -0.60 -9.20 -15.52
C GLN A 104 -0.53 -7.72 -15.97
N LEU A 105 0.21 -6.84 -15.25
CA LEU A 105 0.28 -5.41 -15.54
C LEU A 105 0.90 -5.13 -16.93
N PRO A 106 0.24 -4.38 -17.83
CA PRO A 106 0.88 -3.82 -19.02
C PRO A 106 1.83 -2.67 -18.64
N PHE A 107 3.15 -2.88 -18.75
CA PHE A 107 4.16 -1.92 -18.34
C PHE A 107 5.44 -1.99 -19.19
N MET A 108 6.07 -0.83 -19.42
CA MET A 108 7.33 -0.66 -20.18
C MET A 108 7.39 -1.43 -21.51
N GLY A 109 6.26 -1.53 -22.22
CA GLY A 109 6.15 -2.17 -23.53
C GLY A 109 5.90 -3.69 -23.51
N THR A 110 5.69 -4.30 -22.34
CA THR A 110 5.36 -5.72 -22.19
C THR A 110 4.34 -5.94 -21.07
N PHE A 111 4.13 -7.19 -20.64
CA PHE A 111 3.24 -7.56 -19.53
C PHE A 111 4.02 -8.27 -18.43
N ALA A 112 3.64 -8.10 -17.16
CA ALA A 112 4.15 -8.93 -16.08
C ALA A 112 3.80 -10.42 -16.32
N VAL A 113 4.73 -11.33 -16.00
CA VAL A 113 4.59 -12.78 -16.30
C VAL A 113 3.72 -13.52 -15.30
N ASP A 114 3.69 -13.09 -14.04
CA ASP A 114 2.69 -13.56 -13.10
C ASP A 114 1.36 -12.89 -13.38
N ASP A 115 0.35 -13.69 -13.67
CA ASP A 115 -1.03 -13.24 -13.83
C ASP A 115 -1.86 -13.52 -12.56
N PHE A 116 -3.13 -13.13 -12.58
CA PHE A 116 -4.02 -13.33 -11.44
C PHE A 116 -4.20 -14.80 -11.02
N TYR A 117 -3.88 -15.79 -11.88
CA TYR A 117 -3.89 -17.21 -11.53
C TYR A 117 -2.55 -17.64 -10.94
N THR A 118 -1.42 -17.42 -11.62
CA THR A 118 -0.11 -17.86 -11.12
C THR A 118 0.30 -17.09 -9.87
N GLY A 119 0.08 -15.78 -9.84
CA GLY A 119 0.42 -14.91 -8.73
C GLY A 119 -0.39 -15.18 -7.46
N THR A 120 -1.69 -15.48 -7.56
CA THR A 120 -2.49 -15.87 -6.38
C THR A 120 -2.23 -17.31 -5.95
N ARG A 121 -1.89 -18.22 -6.87
CA ARG A 121 -1.42 -19.57 -6.55
C ARG A 121 -0.08 -19.53 -5.80
N ALA A 122 0.82 -18.63 -6.20
CA ALA A 122 2.06 -18.33 -5.50
C ALA A 122 1.84 -17.65 -4.13
N ALA A 123 0.92 -16.69 -4.04
CA ALA A 123 0.51 -16.07 -2.78
C ALA A 123 0.09 -17.13 -1.75
N LEU A 124 -0.80 -18.05 -2.15
CA LEU A 124 -1.24 -19.17 -1.32
C LEU A 124 -0.08 -20.09 -0.93
N ALA A 125 0.85 -20.39 -1.85
CA ALA A 125 2.06 -21.18 -1.55
C ALA A 125 2.99 -20.55 -0.49
N GLY A 126 2.84 -19.24 -0.26
CA GLY A 126 3.53 -18.47 0.78
C GLY A 126 2.75 -18.24 2.07
N GLY A 127 1.46 -18.61 2.14
CA GLY A 127 0.56 -18.27 3.25
C GLY A 127 -0.21 -16.95 3.10
N THR A 128 -0.06 -16.24 1.98
CA THR A 128 -0.84 -15.04 1.65
C THR A 128 -2.18 -15.46 1.05
N THR A 129 -3.28 -15.11 1.72
CA THR A 129 -4.67 -15.46 1.32
C THR A 129 -5.45 -14.30 0.72
N MET A 130 -4.86 -13.09 0.67
CA MET A 130 -5.42 -11.97 -0.08
C MET A 130 -4.32 -11.12 -0.72
N ILE A 131 -4.57 -10.64 -1.95
CA ILE A 131 -3.74 -9.62 -2.61
C ILE A 131 -4.52 -8.32 -2.84
N MET A 132 -3.81 -7.20 -2.96
CA MET A 132 -4.35 -5.93 -3.42
C MET A 132 -3.55 -5.47 -4.64
N ASP A 133 -4.25 -5.27 -5.77
CA ASP A 133 -3.64 -5.03 -7.07
C ASP A 133 -3.99 -3.63 -7.61
N PHE A 134 -3.14 -3.07 -8.48
CA PHE A 134 -3.30 -1.71 -8.98
C PHE A 134 -3.92 -1.68 -10.38
N ALA A 135 -5.18 -1.25 -10.47
CA ALA A 135 -5.81 -0.89 -11.73
C ALA A 135 -5.28 0.47 -12.23
N ILE A 136 -4.26 0.45 -13.10
CA ILE A 136 -3.56 1.65 -13.57
C ILE A 136 -4.08 2.08 -14.96
N PRO A 137 -4.86 3.18 -15.08
CA PRO A 137 -5.25 3.75 -16.37
C PRO A 137 -4.09 4.49 -17.05
N GLN A 138 -4.12 4.56 -18.38
CA GLN A 138 -3.27 5.48 -19.13
C GLN A 138 -3.71 6.93 -18.95
N LYS A 139 -2.81 7.88 -19.21
CA LYS A 139 -3.08 9.32 -19.10
C LYS A 139 -4.20 9.74 -20.08
N GLY A 140 -5.34 10.18 -19.55
CA GLY A 140 -6.55 10.53 -20.31
C GLY A 140 -7.58 9.41 -20.43
N GLU A 141 -7.30 8.21 -19.91
CA GLU A 141 -8.22 7.08 -19.86
C GLU A 141 -9.17 7.19 -18.64
N SER A 142 -10.36 6.58 -18.73
CA SER A 142 -11.30 6.48 -17.59
C SER A 142 -10.78 5.53 -16.50
N LEU A 143 -10.89 5.96 -15.25
CA LEU A 143 -10.57 5.13 -14.08
C LEU A 143 -11.55 3.96 -13.93
N VAL A 144 -12.83 4.15 -14.31
CA VAL A 144 -13.88 3.13 -14.26
C VAL A 144 -13.65 2.06 -15.34
N GLU A 145 -13.26 2.47 -16.56
CA GLU A 145 -12.90 1.53 -17.63
C GLU A 145 -11.67 0.68 -17.26
N ALA A 146 -10.66 1.28 -16.60
CA ALA A 146 -9.50 0.56 -16.09
C ALA A 146 -9.88 -0.42 -14.96
N TYR A 147 -10.71 0.00 -13.99
CA TYR A 147 -11.25 -0.89 -12.95
C TYR A 147 -11.96 -2.10 -13.56
N HIS A 148 -12.90 -1.90 -14.48
CA HIS A 148 -13.62 -3.00 -15.13
C HIS A 148 -12.70 -3.92 -15.94
N ARG A 149 -11.66 -3.38 -16.58
CA ARG A 149 -10.63 -4.19 -17.26
C ARG A 149 -9.90 -5.11 -16.28
N TRP A 150 -9.43 -4.58 -15.15
CA TRP A 150 -8.77 -5.38 -14.11
C TRP A 150 -9.69 -6.43 -13.50
N ARG A 151 -10.95 -6.08 -13.19
CA ARG A 151 -11.99 -7.04 -12.77
C ARG A 151 -12.13 -8.18 -13.78
N SER A 152 -12.22 -7.88 -15.09
CA SER A 152 -12.34 -8.88 -16.15
C SER A 152 -11.14 -9.84 -16.29
N TRP A 153 -9.95 -9.41 -15.87
CA TRP A 153 -8.75 -10.26 -15.84
C TRP A 153 -8.66 -11.09 -14.56
N ALA A 154 -9.07 -10.53 -13.43
CA ALA A 154 -8.88 -11.13 -12.11
C ALA A 154 -10.01 -12.08 -11.72
N ASP A 155 -11.29 -11.69 -11.83
CA ASP A 155 -12.45 -12.50 -11.40
C ASP A 155 -12.42 -13.98 -11.89
N PRO A 156 -12.07 -14.32 -13.15
CA PRO A 156 -12.03 -15.72 -13.60
C PRO A 156 -10.74 -16.48 -13.23
N LYS A 157 -9.73 -15.77 -12.71
CA LYS A 157 -8.36 -16.28 -12.49
C LYS A 157 -7.99 -16.47 -11.03
N VAL A 158 -8.43 -15.58 -10.14
CA VAL A 158 -7.92 -15.54 -8.76
C VAL A 158 -8.19 -16.82 -7.96
N CYS A 159 -7.15 -17.33 -7.30
CA CYS A 159 -7.20 -18.50 -6.44
C CYS A 159 -7.51 -18.17 -4.97
N CYS A 160 -7.27 -16.93 -4.57
CA CYS A 160 -7.54 -16.38 -3.23
C CYS A 160 -8.23 -15.01 -3.38
N ASP A 161 -8.74 -14.44 -2.29
CA ASP A 161 -9.47 -13.17 -2.37
C ASP A 161 -8.57 -12.01 -2.83
N TYR A 162 -9.17 -10.98 -3.42
CA TYR A 162 -8.43 -9.80 -3.85
C TYR A 162 -9.24 -8.52 -3.70
N ALA A 163 -8.54 -7.40 -3.63
CA ALA A 163 -9.13 -6.07 -3.81
C ALA A 163 -8.34 -5.29 -4.87
N LEU A 164 -8.85 -4.13 -5.26
CA LEU A 164 -8.18 -3.22 -6.18
C LEU A 164 -7.95 -1.87 -5.52
N HIS A 165 -6.81 -1.29 -5.83
CA HIS A 165 -6.55 0.14 -5.77
C HIS A 165 -6.64 0.70 -7.20
N VAL A 166 -6.98 1.98 -7.37
CA VAL A 166 -7.08 2.59 -8.71
C VAL A 166 -6.05 3.72 -8.90
N GLY A 167 -5.33 3.70 -10.02
CA GLY A 167 -4.31 4.70 -10.32
C GLY A 167 -4.91 6.03 -10.77
N VAL A 168 -4.43 7.14 -10.21
CA VAL A 168 -4.73 8.51 -10.66
C VAL A 168 -3.49 9.03 -11.39
N THR A 169 -3.41 8.71 -12.68
CA THR A 169 -2.25 9.00 -13.55
C THR A 169 -2.37 10.34 -14.30
N TRP A 170 -3.49 11.03 -14.10
CA TRP A 170 -3.81 12.35 -14.64
C TRP A 170 -4.96 12.96 -13.82
N TRP A 171 -5.20 14.27 -13.97
CA TRP A 171 -6.23 14.98 -13.19
C TRP A 171 -7.17 15.84 -14.05
N CYS A 172 -8.46 15.84 -13.69
CA CYS A 172 -9.47 16.87 -13.99
C CYS A 172 -10.79 16.57 -13.25
N ASP A 173 -11.78 17.44 -13.33
CA ASP A 173 -13.13 17.28 -12.76
C ASP A 173 -13.84 15.95 -13.12
N LYS A 174 -13.48 15.31 -14.25
CA LYS A 174 -13.99 13.97 -14.60
C LYS A 174 -13.37 12.89 -13.73
N VAL A 175 -12.05 12.95 -13.52
CA VAL A 175 -11.31 11.99 -12.69
C VAL A 175 -11.83 12.02 -11.25
N GLY A 176 -12.10 13.21 -10.70
CA GLY A 176 -12.71 13.34 -9.37
C GLY A 176 -14.05 12.61 -9.23
N LYS A 177 -14.93 12.72 -10.24
CA LYS A 177 -16.23 12.02 -10.28
C LYS A 177 -16.09 10.52 -10.51
N GLU A 178 -15.12 10.08 -11.30
CA GLU A 178 -14.83 8.65 -11.44
C GLU A 178 -14.29 8.05 -10.15
N MET A 179 -13.56 8.81 -9.33
CA MET A 179 -13.17 8.38 -7.98
C MET A 179 -14.38 8.29 -7.04
N GLU A 180 -15.32 9.24 -7.10
CA GLU A 180 -16.60 9.21 -6.37
C GLU A 180 -17.42 7.96 -6.74
N GLU A 181 -17.65 7.71 -8.03
CA GLU A 181 -18.32 6.53 -8.59
C GLU A 181 -17.63 5.21 -8.14
N LEU A 182 -16.30 5.13 -8.23
CA LEU A 182 -15.53 3.97 -7.79
C LEU A 182 -15.64 3.72 -6.27
N THR A 183 -15.75 4.78 -5.47
CA THR A 183 -15.90 4.68 -4.02
C THR A 183 -17.31 4.29 -3.60
N GLU A 184 -18.35 4.87 -4.20
CA GLU A 184 -19.74 4.61 -3.82
C GLU A 184 -20.31 3.31 -4.43
N GLU A 185 -20.09 3.06 -5.73
CA GLU A 185 -20.73 1.94 -6.45
C GLU A 185 -19.84 0.69 -6.59
N HIS A 186 -18.51 0.86 -6.54
CA HIS A 186 -17.56 -0.24 -6.80
C HIS A 186 -16.72 -0.67 -5.59
N GLY A 187 -16.83 0.05 -4.47
CA GLY A 187 -16.17 -0.28 -3.22
C GLY A 187 -14.64 -0.18 -3.31
N ILE A 188 -14.15 0.96 -3.82
CA ILE A 188 -12.73 1.33 -3.86
C ILE A 188 -12.48 2.46 -2.86
N ASN A 189 -11.79 2.18 -1.75
CA ASN A 189 -11.39 3.20 -0.78
C ASN A 189 -9.94 3.68 -0.92
N SER A 190 -9.24 3.41 -2.03
CA SER A 190 -7.81 3.72 -2.14
C SER A 190 -7.36 4.01 -3.57
N PHE A 191 -6.65 5.13 -3.73
CA PHE A 191 -6.26 5.69 -5.03
C PHE A 191 -4.76 6.03 -5.05
N LYS A 192 -4.04 5.62 -6.10
CA LYS A 192 -2.58 5.74 -6.17
C LYS A 192 -2.11 6.79 -7.17
N MET A 193 -1.41 7.79 -6.64
CA MET A 193 -0.77 8.87 -7.39
C MET A 193 0.75 8.61 -7.50
N PHE A 194 1.39 9.23 -8.49
CA PHE A 194 2.81 9.06 -8.76
C PHE A 194 3.53 10.40 -8.80
N MET A 195 4.64 10.52 -8.06
CA MET A 195 5.55 11.67 -8.12
C MET A 195 6.72 11.45 -9.10
N ALA A 196 6.89 10.20 -9.55
CA ALA A 196 7.85 9.76 -10.55
C ALA A 196 7.15 9.38 -11.87
N TYR A 197 7.90 8.80 -12.81
CA TYR A 197 7.44 8.48 -14.17
C TYR A 197 6.99 9.75 -14.92
N LYS A 198 7.94 10.70 -15.03
CA LYS A 198 7.76 11.96 -15.76
C LYS A 198 7.24 11.71 -17.19
N ASP A 199 6.42 12.65 -17.66
CA ASP A 199 5.73 12.63 -18.96
C ASP A 199 4.72 11.46 -19.16
N THR A 200 4.55 10.54 -18.19
CA THR A 200 3.63 9.39 -18.30
C THR A 200 2.57 9.34 -17.18
N TRP A 201 2.99 9.10 -15.93
CA TRP A 201 2.08 9.01 -14.77
C TRP A 201 2.31 10.10 -13.72
N GLN A 202 3.42 10.85 -13.79
CA GLN A 202 3.72 11.92 -12.83
C GLN A 202 2.59 12.97 -12.79
N LEU A 203 2.10 13.23 -11.58
CA LEU A 203 1.33 14.43 -11.23
C LEU A 203 2.27 15.52 -10.68
N ASP A 204 1.89 16.78 -10.84
CA ASP A 204 2.55 17.88 -10.14
C ASP A 204 1.92 18.16 -8.77
N ASP A 205 2.50 19.09 -8.00
CA ASP A 205 2.02 19.43 -6.66
C ASP A 205 0.58 19.99 -6.64
N HIS A 206 0.08 20.56 -7.74
CA HIS A 206 -1.30 21.04 -7.85
C HIS A 206 -2.26 19.85 -8.03
N ASP A 207 -1.99 18.99 -9.01
CA ASP A 207 -2.83 17.81 -9.28
C ASP A 207 -2.81 16.80 -8.10
N LEU A 208 -1.70 16.74 -7.34
CA LEU A 208 -1.63 16.05 -6.06
C LEU A 208 -2.52 16.70 -4.99
N LEU A 209 -2.53 18.03 -4.86
CA LEU A 209 -3.42 18.71 -3.90
C LEU A 209 -4.90 18.51 -4.21
N GLU A 210 -5.30 18.57 -5.48
CA GLU A 210 -6.70 18.35 -5.87
C GLU A 210 -7.13 16.87 -5.70
N SER A 211 -6.29 15.91 -6.10
CA SER A 211 -6.58 14.49 -5.87
C SER A 211 -6.60 14.11 -4.37
N PHE A 212 -5.77 14.76 -3.53
CA PHE A 212 -5.87 14.62 -2.07
C PHE A 212 -7.15 15.24 -1.48
N LYS A 213 -7.69 16.33 -2.04
CA LYS A 213 -9.01 16.85 -1.63
C LYS A 213 -10.11 15.84 -1.95
N GLN A 214 -10.13 15.33 -3.18
CA GLN A 214 -11.12 14.33 -3.60
C GLN A 214 -11.05 13.07 -2.73
N CYS A 215 -9.85 12.54 -2.45
CA CYS A 215 -9.67 11.41 -1.54
C CYS A 215 -10.28 11.70 -0.15
N LYS A 216 -10.04 12.90 0.41
CA LYS A 216 -10.59 13.31 1.70
C LYS A 216 -12.11 13.43 1.67
N GLU A 217 -12.68 13.99 0.61
CA GLU A 217 -14.12 14.26 0.48
C GLU A 217 -14.95 12.97 0.32
N ILE A 218 -14.45 11.99 -0.42
CA ILE A 218 -15.10 10.67 -0.60
C ILE A 218 -14.75 9.65 0.52
N GLY A 219 -13.85 10.03 1.44
CA GLY A 219 -13.39 9.16 2.54
C GLY A 219 -12.43 8.04 2.11
N ALA A 220 -11.71 8.21 1.01
CA ALA A 220 -10.69 7.29 0.50
C ALA A 220 -9.28 7.62 1.01
N LEU A 221 -8.38 6.64 0.96
CA LEU A 221 -6.97 6.78 1.32
C LEU A 221 -6.15 7.14 0.08
N ALA A 222 -5.45 8.28 0.13
CA ALA A 222 -4.46 8.61 -0.88
C ALA A 222 -3.23 7.69 -0.72
N GLN A 223 -2.84 6.99 -1.78
CA GLN A 223 -1.57 6.26 -1.88
C GLN A 223 -0.62 7.03 -2.80
N VAL A 224 0.68 7.05 -2.50
CA VAL A 224 1.69 7.72 -3.33
C VAL A 224 2.92 6.85 -3.51
N HIS A 225 3.33 6.67 -4.77
CA HIS A 225 4.71 6.29 -5.11
C HIS A 225 5.57 7.56 -5.13
N ALA A 226 6.52 7.64 -4.19
CA ALA A 226 7.19 8.88 -3.80
C ALA A 226 8.69 8.88 -4.16
N GLU A 227 9.01 9.10 -5.44
CA GLU A 227 10.33 9.55 -5.88
C GLU A 227 10.19 10.84 -6.70
N ASN A 228 11.18 11.74 -6.71
CA ASN A 228 11.14 12.98 -7.49
C ASN A 228 11.43 12.72 -8.99
N GLY A 229 10.38 12.63 -9.82
CA GLY A 229 10.47 12.31 -11.25
C GLY A 229 11.27 13.28 -12.10
N ASP A 230 11.38 14.55 -11.70
CA ASP A 230 12.21 15.55 -12.37
C ASP A 230 13.70 15.25 -12.16
N ILE A 231 14.12 15.01 -10.92
CA ILE A 231 15.51 14.65 -10.59
C ILE A 231 15.89 13.31 -11.24
N ILE A 232 14.99 12.32 -11.24
CA ILE A 232 15.21 11.03 -11.93
C ILE A 232 15.50 11.26 -13.42
N LYS A 233 14.71 12.11 -14.10
CA LYS A 233 14.89 12.36 -15.55
C LYS A 233 16.25 12.98 -15.87
N GLU A 234 16.66 14.01 -15.12
CA GLU A 234 17.93 14.70 -15.34
C GLU A 234 19.14 13.80 -15.00
N ASN A 235 19.09 13.08 -13.88
CA ASN A 235 20.14 12.11 -13.50
C ASN A 235 20.25 10.96 -14.51
N THR A 236 19.12 10.46 -15.01
CA THR A 236 19.07 9.39 -16.01
C THR A 236 19.78 9.80 -17.30
N ALA A 237 19.45 10.98 -17.85
CA ALA A 237 20.10 11.50 -19.05
C ALA A 237 21.62 11.65 -18.84
N LYS A 238 22.02 12.27 -17.73
CA LYS A 238 23.43 12.44 -17.33
C LYS A 238 24.21 11.12 -17.24
N LEU A 239 23.60 10.05 -16.70
CA LEU A 239 24.27 8.75 -16.58
C LEU A 239 24.46 8.06 -17.94
N LEU A 240 23.45 8.13 -18.80
CA LEU A 240 23.55 7.62 -20.18
C LEU A 240 24.60 8.40 -21.00
N ASP A 241 24.66 9.73 -20.87
CA ASP A 241 25.70 10.58 -21.48
C ASP A 241 27.12 10.25 -20.95
N MET A 242 27.23 9.76 -19.71
CA MET A 242 28.47 9.23 -19.13
C MET A 242 28.79 7.79 -19.57
N GLY A 243 27.92 7.15 -20.38
CA GLY A 243 28.05 5.76 -20.83
C GLY A 243 27.62 4.71 -19.81
N ILE A 244 27.09 5.12 -18.65
CA ILE A 244 26.59 4.22 -17.60
C ILE A 244 25.23 3.72 -18.05
N THR A 245 25.23 2.49 -18.56
CA THR A 245 24.11 1.86 -19.28
C THR A 245 23.62 0.58 -18.63
N GLY A 246 24.37 0.02 -17.67
CA GLY A 246 23.99 -1.18 -16.93
C GLY A 246 23.04 -0.90 -15.77
N PRO A 247 22.54 -1.95 -15.09
CA PRO A 247 21.55 -1.83 -14.01
C PRO A 247 22.02 -0.97 -12.82
N GLU A 248 23.32 -0.81 -12.61
CA GLU A 248 23.89 0.13 -11.64
C GLU A 248 23.48 1.59 -11.92
N GLY A 249 23.30 1.96 -13.19
CA GLY A 249 22.77 3.28 -13.59
C GLY A 249 21.36 3.54 -13.07
N HIS A 250 20.56 2.48 -12.85
CA HIS A 250 19.19 2.62 -12.33
C HIS A 250 19.18 3.09 -10.88
N GLU A 251 20.01 2.52 -9.99
CA GLU A 251 20.13 2.98 -8.60
C GLU A 251 20.74 4.39 -8.53
N LEU A 252 21.85 4.59 -9.26
CA LEU A 252 22.55 5.88 -9.35
C LEU A 252 21.68 7.01 -9.93
N SER A 253 20.63 6.70 -10.70
CA SER A 253 19.69 7.71 -11.21
C SER A 253 18.81 8.33 -10.11
N ARG A 254 18.62 7.61 -8.99
CA ARG A 254 17.63 7.92 -7.97
C ARG A 254 18.12 7.56 -6.54
N PRO A 255 19.21 8.17 -6.05
CA PRO A 255 19.71 7.95 -4.68
C PRO A 255 18.63 8.24 -3.62
N GLU A 256 18.77 7.73 -2.39
CA GLU A 256 17.65 7.72 -1.42
C GLU A 256 17.07 9.11 -1.06
N GLU A 257 17.86 10.16 -1.17
CA GLU A 257 17.42 11.56 -1.08
C GLU A 257 16.27 11.93 -2.04
N VAL A 258 16.19 11.28 -3.21
CA VAL A 258 15.14 11.46 -4.23
C VAL A 258 13.80 10.85 -3.78
N GLU A 259 13.85 9.78 -2.98
CA GLU A 259 12.68 9.15 -2.34
C GLU A 259 12.26 9.92 -1.08
N ALA A 260 13.24 10.38 -0.28
CA ALA A 260 12.99 11.12 0.95
C ALA A 260 12.41 12.53 0.72
N GLU A 261 12.86 13.25 -0.32
CA GLU A 261 12.30 14.55 -0.71
C GLU A 261 10.82 14.40 -1.06
N ALA A 262 10.50 13.49 -1.99
CA ALA A 262 9.14 13.24 -2.45
C ALA A 262 8.24 12.73 -1.31
N THR A 263 8.75 11.83 -0.46
CA THR A 263 8.03 11.33 0.73
C THR A 263 7.68 12.47 1.69
N ASN A 264 8.64 13.35 1.98
CA ASN A 264 8.39 14.54 2.80
C ASN A 264 7.38 15.50 2.14
N ARG A 265 7.52 15.78 0.84
CA ARG A 265 6.63 16.69 0.10
C ARG A 265 5.20 16.16 0.05
N ALA A 266 4.99 14.88 -0.25
CA ALA A 266 3.68 14.24 -0.19
C ALA A 266 3.03 14.40 1.20
N CYS A 267 3.80 14.13 2.28
CA CYS A 267 3.33 14.30 3.65
C CYS A 267 2.96 15.76 3.99
N VAL A 268 3.71 16.74 3.48
CA VAL A 268 3.41 18.18 3.66
C VAL A 268 2.12 18.56 2.92
N LEU A 269 1.97 18.16 1.65
CA LEU A 269 0.82 18.47 0.80
C LEU A 269 -0.47 17.85 1.37
N ALA A 270 -0.47 16.56 1.68
CA ALA A 270 -1.63 15.88 2.27
C ALA A 270 -2.01 16.50 3.63
N ASN A 271 -1.03 16.94 4.43
CA ASN A 271 -1.28 17.64 5.69
C ASN A 271 -1.87 19.05 5.53
N GLN A 272 -1.64 19.76 4.41
CA GLN A 272 -2.35 21.03 4.15
C GLN A 272 -3.85 20.79 3.90
N ILE A 273 -4.19 19.68 3.23
CA ILE A 273 -5.58 19.27 2.98
C ILE A 273 -6.22 18.63 4.22
N GLY A 274 -5.42 18.00 5.08
CA GLY A 274 -5.90 17.09 6.13
C GLY A 274 -6.32 15.71 5.58
N CYS A 275 -5.84 15.35 4.38
CA CYS A 275 -6.08 14.04 3.77
C CYS A 275 -5.22 12.97 4.47
N PRO A 276 -5.78 11.79 4.80
CA PRO A 276 -5.00 10.60 5.11
C PRO A 276 -4.14 10.15 3.91
N LEU A 277 -2.87 9.82 4.17
CA LEU A 277 -1.90 9.47 3.13
C LEU A 277 -1.12 8.20 3.47
N TYR A 278 -0.85 7.38 2.46
CA TYR A 278 -0.10 6.13 2.53
C TYR A 278 1.07 6.19 1.53
N ILE A 279 2.30 6.13 2.02
CA ILE A 279 3.48 6.05 1.16
C ILE A 279 3.73 4.59 0.83
N CYS A 280 3.66 4.27 -0.47
CA CYS A 280 3.92 2.94 -1.01
C CYS A 280 5.43 2.68 -1.15
N ASN A 281 5.83 1.41 -1.04
CA ASN A 281 7.18 0.92 -1.35
C ASN A 281 8.32 1.80 -0.81
N ILE A 282 8.35 2.07 0.51
CA ILE A 282 9.51 2.70 1.13
C ILE A 282 10.68 1.71 1.10
N MET A 283 11.73 2.09 0.37
CA MET A 283 12.94 1.30 0.14
C MET A 283 14.12 1.81 0.95
N SER A 284 14.06 3.03 1.49
CA SER A 284 15.19 3.69 2.15
C SER A 284 14.96 4.13 3.58
N LYS A 285 16.07 4.26 4.32
CA LYS A 285 16.09 4.78 5.69
C LYS A 285 15.66 6.25 5.75
N SER A 286 16.11 7.06 4.80
CA SER A 286 15.79 8.50 4.78
C SER A 286 14.30 8.76 4.53
N ALA A 287 13.66 8.04 3.60
CA ALA A 287 12.22 8.14 3.37
C ALA A 287 11.41 7.60 4.57
N ALA A 288 11.79 6.46 5.14
CA ALA A 288 11.15 5.92 6.35
C ALA A 288 11.26 6.88 7.56
N SER A 289 12.42 7.52 7.73
CA SER A 289 12.64 8.53 8.77
C SER A 289 11.79 9.79 8.55
N ALA A 290 11.72 10.28 7.31
CA ALA A 290 10.90 11.45 6.95
C ALA A 290 9.41 11.20 7.21
N LEU A 291 8.89 10.02 6.86
CA LEU A 291 7.55 9.58 7.24
C LEU A 291 7.39 9.55 8.77
N GLY A 292 8.32 8.93 9.49
CA GLY A 292 8.33 8.84 10.94
C GLY A 292 8.28 10.21 11.64
N GLU A 293 8.96 11.23 11.11
CA GLU A 293 8.86 12.60 11.63
C GLU A 293 7.44 13.17 11.49
N HIS A 294 6.78 12.98 10.35
CA HIS A 294 5.39 13.40 10.16
C HIS A 294 4.42 12.62 11.06
N ARG A 295 4.65 11.32 11.27
CA ARG A 295 3.91 10.52 12.26
C ARG A 295 4.09 11.06 13.69
N ARG A 296 5.32 11.39 14.10
CA ARG A 296 5.64 12.00 15.40
C ARG A 296 5.01 13.40 15.57
N ARG A 297 4.80 14.15 14.49
CA ARG A 297 4.04 15.42 14.47
C ARG A 297 2.51 15.22 14.50
N GLY A 298 2.02 13.98 14.52
CA GLY A 298 0.59 13.66 14.54
C GLY A 298 -0.10 13.88 13.18
N THR A 299 0.64 13.86 12.07
CA THR A 299 0.08 13.83 10.71
C THR A 299 -0.57 12.47 10.44
N LEU A 300 -1.61 12.44 9.60
CA LEU A 300 -2.34 11.23 9.22
C LEU A 300 -1.63 10.51 8.08
N VAL A 301 -0.45 9.95 8.37
CA VAL A 301 0.42 9.28 7.38
C VAL A 301 0.79 7.86 7.79
N TRP A 302 0.76 6.95 6.82
CA TRP A 302 1.12 5.55 6.92
C TRP A 302 2.22 5.18 5.92
N GLY A 303 2.95 4.11 6.20
CA GLY A 303 4.08 3.64 5.40
C GLY A 303 4.07 2.14 5.17
N GLU A 304 4.24 1.79 3.91
CA GLU A 304 4.52 0.46 3.42
C GLU A 304 6.01 0.29 3.15
N THR A 305 6.54 -0.89 3.43
CA THR A 305 7.77 -1.37 2.79
C THR A 305 7.49 -2.76 2.20
N ILE A 306 8.43 -3.34 1.45
CA ILE A 306 8.18 -4.57 0.69
C ILE A 306 9.18 -5.68 1.01
N ALA A 307 8.79 -6.92 0.73
CA ALA A 307 9.63 -8.11 0.93
C ALA A 307 11.06 -7.95 0.36
N ALA A 308 11.21 -7.29 -0.80
CA ALA A 308 12.51 -7.02 -1.41
C ALA A 308 13.42 -6.18 -0.49
N ALA A 309 12.92 -5.05 0.01
CA ALA A 309 13.66 -4.12 0.88
C ALA A 309 13.96 -4.67 2.28
N LEU A 310 13.20 -5.67 2.73
CA LEU A 310 13.44 -6.38 4.00
C LEU A 310 14.33 -7.62 3.84
N GLY A 311 14.38 -8.21 2.64
CA GLY A 311 15.09 -9.46 2.36
C GLY A 311 16.51 -9.29 1.82
N THR A 312 16.74 -8.26 0.99
CA THR A 312 18.00 -8.06 0.24
C THR A 312 18.34 -6.57 0.03
N ASP A 313 19.47 -6.26 -0.62
CA ASP A 313 20.02 -4.91 -0.79
C ASP A 313 20.50 -4.60 -2.23
N GLY A 314 20.92 -3.36 -2.45
CA GLY A 314 21.29 -2.82 -3.77
C GLY A 314 22.61 -3.36 -4.35
N SER A 315 23.44 -4.06 -3.57
CA SER A 315 24.73 -4.58 -4.04
C SER A 315 24.61 -5.51 -5.25
N HIS A 316 23.44 -6.13 -5.42
CA HIS A 316 23.11 -6.96 -6.58
C HIS A 316 23.14 -6.21 -7.93
N TYR A 317 22.96 -4.88 -7.96
CA TYR A 317 23.10 -4.08 -9.19
C TYR A 317 24.52 -4.07 -9.75
N TYR A 318 25.53 -4.32 -8.90
CA TYR A 318 26.95 -4.34 -9.27
C TYR A 318 27.46 -5.75 -9.56
N ASN A 319 26.57 -6.73 -9.69
CA ASN A 319 26.93 -8.11 -10.03
C ASN A 319 27.46 -8.18 -11.50
N PRO A 320 28.66 -8.74 -11.75
CA PRO A 320 29.19 -8.90 -13.11
C PRO A 320 28.29 -9.72 -14.06
N CYS A 321 27.35 -10.51 -13.54
CA CYS A 321 26.28 -11.10 -14.32
C CYS A 321 25.16 -10.07 -14.55
N TRP A 322 25.13 -9.46 -15.73
CA TRP A 322 24.10 -8.48 -16.12
C TRP A 322 22.66 -8.98 -15.85
N GLN A 323 22.37 -10.26 -16.11
CA GLN A 323 21.05 -10.86 -15.87
C GLN A 323 20.67 -10.87 -14.37
N HIS A 324 21.64 -11.13 -13.48
CA HIS A 324 21.41 -11.03 -12.03
C HIS A 324 21.08 -9.59 -11.64
N ALA A 325 21.90 -8.64 -12.08
CA ALA A 325 21.74 -7.23 -11.75
C ALA A 325 20.40 -6.65 -12.29
N ALA A 326 20.04 -6.99 -13.53
CA ALA A 326 18.77 -6.57 -14.13
C ALA A 326 17.54 -7.22 -13.47
N GLY A 327 17.67 -8.46 -12.98
CA GLY A 327 16.62 -9.14 -12.22
C GLY A 327 16.15 -8.37 -10.99
N HIS A 328 17.04 -7.58 -10.38
CA HIS A 328 16.76 -6.79 -9.16
C HIS A 328 16.21 -5.38 -9.44
N VAL A 329 16.02 -4.97 -10.69
CA VAL A 329 15.59 -3.60 -11.05
C VAL A 329 14.10 -3.40 -10.76
N LEU A 330 13.79 -2.54 -9.79
CA LEU A 330 12.45 -2.07 -9.36
C LEU A 330 12.49 -0.58 -8.97
N SER A 331 11.36 0.04 -8.61
CA SER A 331 11.29 1.50 -8.32
C SER A 331 10.38 1.83 -7.13
N PRO A 332 10.90 2.41 -6.02
CA PRO A 332 12.30 2.82 -5.83
C PRO A 332 13.27 1.62 -5.82
N PRO A 333 14.59 1.82 -6.00
CA PRO A 333 15.54 0.74 -6.11
C PRO A 333 15.91 0.17 -4.73
N LEU A 334 16.45 -1.04 -4.71
CA LEU A 334 17.13 -1.58 -3.53
C LEU A 334 18.32 -0.68 -3.17
N ARG A 335 18.53 -0.40 -1.88
CA ARG A 335 19.55 0.56 -1.43
C ARG A 335 20.88 -0.11 -1.16
N ASN A 336 21.98 0.51 -1.59
CA ASN A 336 23.34 -0.03 -1.47
C ASN A 336 23.85 -0.15 -0.02
N ASP A 337 23.25 0.55 0.94
CA ASP A 337 23.51 0.34 2.36
C ASP A 337 22.83 -0.97 2.82
N SER A 338 23.63 -2.03 2.94
CA SER A 338 23.22 -3.38 3.41
C SER A 338 22.62 -3.43 4.82
N SER A 339 22.66 -2.35 5.59
CA SER A 339 21.93 -2.24 6.87
C SER A 339 20.52 -1.65 6.73
N THR A 340 20.12 -1.22 5.54
CA THR A 340 18.75 -0.75 5.22
C THR A 340 17.66 -1.77 5.56
N PRO A 341 17.78 -3.07 5.20
CA PRO A 341 16.75 -4.06 5.55
C PRO A 341 16.55 -4.23 7.06
N SER A 342 17.64 -4.14 7.83
CA SER A 342 17.59 -4.15 9.30
C SER A 342 16.82 -2.95 9.84
N SER A 343 17.15 -1.74 9.38
CA SER A 343 16.51 -0.50 9.83
C SER A 343 15.04 -0.41 9.40
N LEU A 344 14.66 -0.92 8.22
CA LEU A 344 13.25 -0.97 7.81
C LEU A 344 12.45 -1.97 8.67
N MET A 345 13.04 -3.10 9.08
CA MET A 345 12.41 -4.02 10.03
C MET A 345 12.27 -3.40 11.45
N GLU A 346 13.26 -2.63 11.90
CA GLU A 346 13.19 -1.86 13.16
C GLU A 346 12.12 -0.77 13.10
N LEU A 347 11.94 -0.10 11.96
CA LEU A 347 10.91 0.91 11.75
C LEU A 347 9.50 0.32 11.59
N LEU A 348 9.38 -0.94 11.14
CA LEU A 348 8.15 -1.72 11.28
C LEU A 348 7.85 -2.00 12.77
N ASP A 349 8.83 -2.43 13.58
CA ASP A 349 8.63 -2.72 15.00
C ASP A 349 8.12 -1.51 15.81
N VAL A 350 8.83 -0.38 15.77
CA VAL A 350 8.40 0.84 16.49
C VAL A 350 7.13 1.46 15.89
N GLY A 351 6.71 1.00 14.71
CA GLY A 351 5.46 1.42 14.07
C GLY A 351 5.56 2.74 13.31
N ASP A 352 6.76 3.14 12.87
CA ASP A 352 6.95 4.21 11.87
C ASP A 352 6.53 3.73 10.46
N LEU A 353 6.72 2.44 10.17
CA LEU A 353 6.08 1.68 9.08
C LEU A 353 4.98 0.77 9.67
N GLN A 354 3.99 0.34 8.86
CA GLN A 354 2.84 -0.44 9.38
C GLN A 354 2.48 -1.68 8.57
N THR A 355 2.75 -1.72 7.27
CA THR A 355 2.32 -2.81 6.38
C THR A 355 3.45 -3.28 5.48
N THR A 356 3.34 -4.53 5.03
CA THR A 356 4.33 -5.16 4.14
C THR A 356 3.67 -5.67 2.86
N GLY A 357 3.95 -5.01 1.74
CA GLY A 357 3.58 -5.48 0.40
C GLY A 357 4.71 -6.32 -0.23
N THR A 358 4.64 -6.51 -1.55
CA THR A 358 5.77 -7.10 -2.32
C THR A 358 6.23 -6.31 -3.52
N ASP A 359 5.37 -5.46 -4.10
CA ASP A 359 5.56 -4.88 -5.43
C ASP A 359 5.74 -5.96 -6.51
N ASN A 360 5.02 -7.09 -6.36
CA ASN A 360 5.17 -8.26 -7.23
C ASN A 360 4.75 -7.93 -8.67
N CYS A 361 5.73 -7.61 -9.49
CA CYS A 361 5.63 -7.11 -10.85
C CYS A 361 6.73 -7.83 -11.67
N THR A 362 6.50 -9.11 -11.95
CA THR A 362 7.55 -10.01 -12.42
C THR A 362 7.77 -9.91 -13.92
N PHE A 363 9.02 -9.88 -14.36
CA PHE A 363 9.39 -9.94 -15.78
C PHE A 363 10.51 -10.96 -15.96
N SER A 364 10.42 -11.79 -17.00
CA SER A 364 11.43 -12.81 -17.30
C SER A 364 12.80 -12.20 -17.63
N ALA A 365 13.87 -13.00 -17.56
CA ALA A 365 15.20 -12.58 -18.00
C ALA A 365 15.21 -12.05 -19.44
N SER A 366 14.38 -12.63 -20.33
CA SER A 366 14.23 -12.18 -21.72
C SER A 366 13.47 -10.85 -21.87
N GLN A 367 12.55 -10.52 -20.96
CA GLN A 367 11.91 -9.20 -20.90
C GLN A 367 12.82 -8.16 -20.24
N LYS A 368 13.53 -8.52 -19.15
CA LYS A 368 14.57 -7.67 -18.55
C LYS A 368 15.59 -7.23 -19.61
N ALA A 369 16.02 -8.16 -20.48
CA ALA A 369 16.98 -7.93 -21.56
C ALA A 369 16.58 -6.88 -22.63
N LEU A 370 15.35 -6.34 -22.60
CA LEU A 370 14.97 -5.16 -23.39
C LEU A 370 15.87 -3.94 -23.10
N GLY A 371 16.38 -3.83 -21.88
CA GLY A 371 17.33 -2.79 -21.46
C GLY A 371 18.78 -3.23 -21.35
N LYS A 372 19.22 -4.26 -22.10
CA LYS A 372 20.60 -4.77 -22.02
C LYS A 372 21.70 -3.75 -22.36
N ASP A 373 21.37 -2.73 -23.15
CA ASP A 373 22.28 -1.64 -23.56
C ASP A 373 21.83 -0.28 -22.97
N ASP A 374 20.78 -0.26 -22.14
CA ASP A 374 20.15 0.95 -21.60
C ASP A 374 19.21 0.58 -20.43
N PHE A 375 19.63 0.86 -19.20
CA PHE A 375 18.88 0.53 -17.98
C PHE A 375 17.45 1.12 -17.95
N THR A 376 17.20 2.23 -18.65
CA THR A 376 15.87 2.86 -18.70
C THR A 376 14.82 2.02 -19.41
N LYS A 377 15.26 1.01 -20.18
CA LYS A 377 14.39 0.07 -20.91
C LYS A 377 14.25 -1.29 -20.22
N ILE A 378 14.85 -1.50 -19.04
CA ILE A 378 14.63 -2.72 -18.23
C ILE A 378 13.28 -2.58 -17.53
N PRO A 379 12.28 -3.45 -17.78
CA PRO A 379 11.00 -3.41 -17.05
C PRO A 379 11.20 -3.45 -15.53
N ASN A 380 10.76 -2.39 -14.83
CA ASN A 380 10.98 -2.25 -13.39
C ASN A 380 9.97 -3.14 -12.62
N GLY A 381 10.45 -3.95 -11.69
CA GLY A 381 9.63 -4.86 -10.87
C GLY A 381 10.37 -6.17 -10.53
N VAL A 382 9.96 -6.81 -9.44
CA VAL A 382 10.56 -8.05 -8.90
C VAL A 382 9.50 -9.07 -8.49
N ASN A 383 9.94 -10.25 -8.07
CA ASN A 383 9.12 -11.28 -7.45
C ASN A 383 9.02 -11.07 -5.92
N GLY A 384 8.01 -11.67 -5.29
CA GLY A 384 7.94 -11.69 -3.82
C GLY A 384 6.65 -12.23 -3.20
N VAL A 385 5.55 -12.37 -3.96
CA VAL A 385 4.21 -12.67 -3.41
C VAL A 385 4.14 -13.96 -2.58
N GLU A 386 4.95 -14.97 -2.95
CA GLU A 386 5.11 -16.22 -2.22
C GLU A 386 6.11 -16.12 -1.06
N ASP A 387 7.18 -15.37 -1.24
CA ASP A 387 8.33 -15.41 -0.34
C ASP A 387 8.18 -14.43 0.84
N ARG A 388 7.33 -13.41 0.72
CA ARG A 388 7.09 -12.35 1.72
C ARG A 388 7.02 -12.86 3.15
N MET A 389 6.16 -13.85 3.44
CA MET A 389 5.93 -14.29 4.81
C MET A 389 7.15 -15.00 5.41
N SER A 390 7.84 -15.87 4.67
CA SER A 390 9.05 -16.52 5.16
C SER A 390 10.22 -15.52 5.27
N VAL A 391 10.35 -14.58 4.33
CA VAL A 391 11.39 -13.53 4.36
C VAL A 391 11.20 -12.62 5.58
N ILE A 392 9.98 -12.15 5.86
CA ILE A 392 9.71 -11.32 7.04
C ILE A 392 9.85 -12.13 8.34
N TRP A 393 9.50 -13.42 8.33
CA TRP A 393 9.68 -14.30 9.49
C TRP A 393 11.17 -14.49 9.82
N GLU A 394 12.00 -14.82 8.83
CA GLU A 394 13.44 -14.97 8.99
C GLU A 394 14.11 -13.64 9.41
N LYS A 395 13.88 -12.57 8.65
CA LYS A 395 14.54 -11.28 8.86
C LYS A 395 14.01 -10.52 10.08
N GLY A 396 12.82 -10.86 10.56
CA GLY A 396 12.12 -10.17 11.66
C GLY A 396 11.96 -10.98 12.94
N VAL A 397 11.38 -12.19 12.86
CA VAL A 397 11.05 -13.00 14.05
C VAL A 397 12.23 -13.85 14.49
N VAL A 398 12.88 -14.57 13.56
CA VAL A 398 14.07 -15.39 13.87
C VAL A 398 15.24 -14.51 14.33
N SER A 399 15.37 -13.30 13.76
CA SER A 399 16.36 -12.31 14.16
C SER A 399 16.06 -11.60 15.50
N GLY A 400 14.87 -11.82 16.09
CA GLY A 400 14.45 -11.19 17.34
C GLY A 400 14.12 -9.69 17.25
N LYS A 401 13.83 -9.17 16.05
CA LYS A 401 13.45 -7.75 15.83
C LYS A 401 11.95 -7.48 16.03
N ILE A 402 11.10 -8.47 15.76
CA ILE A 402 9.65 -8.41 15.96
C ILE A 402 9.16 -9.73 16.57
N ASP A 403 8.08 -9.70 17.34
CA ASP A 403 7.43 -10.92 17.85
C ASP A 403 6.37 -11.47 16.86
N PRO A 404 5.80 -12.68 17.09
CA PRO A 404 4.77 -13.24 16.21
C PRO A 404 3.46 -12.43 16.14
N CYS A 405 3.08 -11.70 17.18
CA CYS A 405 1.91 -10.81 17.14
C CYS A 405 2.17 -9.62 16.21
N LYS A 406 3.37 -9.03 16.33
CA LYS A 406 3.85 -7.95 15.47
C LYS A 406 4.00 -8.40 14.02
N PHE A 407 4.46 -9.63 13.77
CA PHE A 407 4.47 -10.26 12.46
C PHE A 407 3.05 -10.33 11.85
N VAL A 408 2.06 -10.82 12.60
CA VAL A 408 0.65 -10.85 12.16
C VAL A 408 0.12 -9.44 11.87
N ALA A 409 0.48 -8.46 12.71
CA ALA A 409 0.09 -7.06 12.52
C ALA A 409 0.59 -6.49 11.19
N VAL A 410 1.87 -6.66 10.84
CA VAL A 410 2.46 -6.06 9.62
C VAL A 410 2.21 -6.86 8.33
N THR A 411 1.87 -8.14 8.44
CA THR A 411 1.59 -9.02 7.28
C THR A 411 0.10 -9.19 6.96
N SER A 412 -0.81 -8.85 7.89
CA SER A 412 -2.26 -8.97 7.65
C SER A 412 -3.10 -7.89 8.36
N THR A 413 -2.98 -7.73 9.68
CA THR A 413 -4.00 -7.01 10.45
C THR A 413 -4.01 -5.50 10.21
N ASN A 414 -2.84 -4.88 10.06
CA ASN A 414 -2.76 -3.44 9.74
C ASN A 414 -3.30 -3.15 8.34
N ALA A 415 -3.05 -4.02 7.35
CA ALA A 415 -3.65 -3.90 6.03
C ALA A 415 -5.19 -3.99 6.11
N ALA A 416 -5.71 -4.98 6.83
CA ALA A 416 -7.16 -5.13 7.03
C ALA A 416 -7.80 -3.91 7.72
N LYS A 417 -7.12 -3.31 8.69
CA LYS A 417 -7.58 -2.09 9.38
C LYS A 417 -7.51 -0.86 8.47
N ILE A 418 -6.40 -0.66 7.75
CA ILE A 418 -6.20 0.48 6.84
C ILE A 418 -7.27 0.46 5.74
N PHE A 419 -7.40 -0.65 5.02
CA PHE A 419 -8.31 -0.79 3.87
C PHE A 419 -9.73 -1.23 4.24
N ASN A 420 -10.12 -1.11 5.50
CA ASN A 420 -11.51 -1.25 6.01
C ASN A 420 -12.16 -2.64 5.85
N ILE A 421 -11.38 -3.71 5.98
CA ILE A 421 -11.84 -5.12 5.91
C ILE A 421 -11.57 -5.92 7.19
N TYR A 422 -11.18 -5.25 8.28
CA TYR A 422 -11.03 -5.82 9.62
C TYR A 422 -12.36 -5.75 10.41
N PRO A 423 -12.72 -6.76 11.24
CA PRO A 423 -12.00 -8.00 11.51
C PRO A 423 -12.38 -9.16 10.56
N LYS A 424 -13.12 -8.88 9.47
CA LYS A 424 -13.50 -9.92 8.49
C LYS A 424 -12.28 -10.67 7.96
N LYS A 425 -11.20 -9.96 7.63
CA LYS A 425 -9.87 -10.53 7.38
C LYS A 425 -8.83 -9.99 8.37
N GLY A 426 -7.67 -10.64 8.42
CA GLY A 426 -6.54 -10.22 9.27
C GLY A 426 -6.74 -10.47 10.77
N ARG A 427 -7.65 -11.37 11.16
CA ARG A 427 -7.82 -11.82 12.55
C ARG A 427 -8.42 -13.23 12.64
N ILE A 428 -7.93 -14.05 13.57
CA ILE A 428 -8.55 -15.30 13.99
C ILE A 428 -9.56 -14.98 15.10
N ALA A 429 -10.83 -14.80 14.71
CA ALA A 429 -11.94 -14.52 15.62
C ALA A 429 -13.26 -15.09 15.08
N VAL A 430 -14.24 -15.31 15.95
CA VAL A 430 -15.57 -15.79 15.55
C VAL A 430 -16.26 -14.75 14.66
N GLY A 431 -16.72 -15.19 13.48
CA GLY A 431 -17.33 -14.33 12.47
C GLY A 431 -16.37 -13.79 11.40
N SER A 432 -15.05 -13.97 11.57
CA SER A 432 -14.07 -13.69 10.52
C SER A 432 -14.12 -14.75 9.41
N ASP A 433 -13.68 -14.36 8.21
CA ASP A 433 -13.43 -15.29 7.10
C ASP A 433 -12.39 -16.33 7.55
N ALA A 434 -12.59 -17.58 7.14
CA ALA A 434 -11.65 -18.66 7.39
C ALA A 434 -10.50 -18.66 6.36
N ASP A 435 -9.76 -17.56 6.38
CA ASP A 435 -8.50 -17.33 5.66
C ASP A 435 -7.35 -17.40 6.68
N ILE A 436 -6.71 -18.57 6.78
CA ILE A 436 -5.85 -18.97 7.91
C ILE A 436 -4.60 -19.67 7.39
N VAL A 437 -3.45 -19.38 7.99
CA VAL A 437 -2.23 -20.18 7.82
C VAL A 437 -1.92 -20.97 9.10
N VAL A 438 -1.67 -22.27 8.94
CA VAL A 438 -1.01 -23.09 9.97
C VAL A 438 0.47 -23.07 9.65
N TRP A 439 1.20 -22.29 10.45
CA TRP A 439 2.57 -21.91 10.22
C TRP A 439 3.50 -22.74 11.10
N ASN A 440 4.48 -23.39 10.48
CA ASN A 440 5.51 -24.15 11.16
C ASN A 440 6.73 -23.25 11.39
N PRO A 441 6.97 -22.78 12.63
CA PRO A 441 8.04 -21.82 12.92
C PRO A 441 9.44 -22.46 12.92
N HIS A 442 9.54 -23.79 12.84
CA HIS A 442 10.79 -24.55 12.97
C HIS A 442 11.20 -25.31 11.70
N ALA A 443 10.28 -25.51 10.75
CA ALA A 443 10.62 -25.99 9.43
C ALA A 443 11.45 -24.97 8.65
N THR A 444 12.37 -25.45 7.81
CA THR A 444 13.20 -24.60 6.94
C THR A 444 13.08 -24.97 5.46
N ARG A 445 13.26 -23.97 4.60
CA ARG A 445 13.49 -24.13 3.16
C ARG A 445 14.61 -23.23 2.69
N THR A 446 15.26 -23.61 1.59
CA THR A 446 16.05 -22.68 0.79
C THR A 446 15.15 -22.14 -0.33
N ILE A 447 15.06 -20.82 -0.48
CA ILE A 447 14.30 -20.18 -1.55
C ILE A 447 15.03 -20.40 -2.89
N SER A 448 14.31 -20.83 -3.93
CA SER A 448 14.85 -21.01 -5.28
C SER A 448 13.77 -20.88 -6.35
N ALA A 449 14.13 -20.32 -7.50
CA ALA A 449 13.30 -20.33 -8.72
C ALA A 449 13.00 -21.75 -9.25
N LYS A 450 13.70 -22.78 -8.74
CA LYS A 450 13.41 -24.19 -9.06
C LYS A 450 12.27 -24.79 -8.24
N THR A 451 11.83 -24.12 -7.17
CA THR A 451 10.87 -24.66 -6.17
C THR A 451 9.82 -23.65 -5.71
N HIS A 452 9.79 -22.46 -6.32
CA HIS A 452 8.71 -21.48 -6.19
C HIS A 452 7.54 -21.80 -7.13
N TYR A 453 6.39 -21.16 -6.91
CA TYR A 453 5.16 -21.32 -7.69
C TYR A 453 4.84 -20.12 -8.61
N GLN A 454 5.70 -19.10 -8.58
CA GLN A 454 5.67 -17.91 -9.45
C GLN A 454 6.08 -18.28 -10.90
N ALA A 455 5.70 -17.46 -11.88
CA ALA A 455 5.91 -17.75 -13.31
C ALA A 455 7.26 -17.26 -13.88
N VAL A 456 8.04 -16.51 -13.10
CA VAL A 456 9.31 -15.88 -13.51
C VAL A 456 10.52 -16.81 -13.37
N ASP A 457 11.49 -16.68 -14.25
CA ASP A 457 12.66 -17.58 -14.39
C ASP A 457 13.83 -17.30 -13.43
N PHE A 458 13.62 -16.48 -12.39
CA PHE A 458 14.57 -16.20 -11.31
C PHE A 458 13.85 -15.80 -10.01
N ASN A 459 14.61 -15.70 -8.91
CA ASN A 459 14.11 -15.21 -7.62
C ASN A 459 15.15 -14.28 -6.97
N ILE A 460 14.76 -13.08 -6.53
CA ILE A 460 15.68 -12.12 -5.85
C ILE A 460 16.15 -12.59 -4.46
N PHE A 461 15.56 -13.67 -3.93
CA PHE A 461 15.96 -14.33 -2.70
C PHE A 461 16.64 -15.70 -2.93
N GLU A 462 17.07 -16.00 -4.16
CA GLU A 462 17.70 -17.29 -4.53
C GLU A 462 18.85 -17.66 -3.57
N GLY A 463 18.76 -18.86 -2.98
CA GLY A 463 19.74 -19.37 -2.03
C GLY A 463 19.55 -18.92 -0.58
N MET A 464 18.59 -18.04 -0.28
CA MET A 464 18.26 -17.67 1.10
C MET A 464 17.64 -18.86 1.84
N GLU A 465 18.27 -19.30 2.93
CA GLU A 465 17.64 -20.19 3.89
C GLU A 465 16.70 -19.39 4.80
N VAL A 466 15.48 -19.89 5.00
CA VAL A 466 14.44 -19.26 5.81
C VAL A 466 13.74 -20.30 6.69
N HIS A 467 13.53 -19.97 7.95
CA HIS A 467 12.57 -20.65 8.81
C HIS A 467 11.16 -20.10 8.56
N GLY A 468 10.14 -20.80 9.04
CA GLY A 468 8.75 -20.33 8.93
C GLY A 468 8.12 -20.72 7.59
N ILE A 469 7.36 -21.81 7.62
CA ILE A 469 6.73 -22.41 6.44
C ILE A 469 5.21 -22.48 6.64
N ALA A 470 4.46 -22.16 5.59
CA ALA A 470 3.02 -22.37 5.52
C ALA A 470 2.71 -23.85 5.19
N ASP A 471 2.72 -24.72 6.19
CA ASP A 471 2.48 -26.17 6.00
C ASP A 471 1.02 -26.45 5.65
N TYR A 472 0.06 -25.68 6.18
CA TYR A 472 -1.32 -25.66 5.70
C TYR A 472 -1.80 -24.23 5.48
N VAL A 473 -2.50 -24.00 4.36
CA VAL A 473 -3.19 -22.73 4.07
C VAL A 473 -4.64 -23.02 3.78
N ILE A 474 -5.50 -22.31 4.50
CA ILE A 474 -6.95 -22.38 4.42
C ILE A 474 -7.42 -21.07 3.80
N CYS A 475 -8.25 -21.13 2.74
CA CYS A 475 -8.90 -19.97 2.15
C CYS A 475 -10.37 -20.31 1.84
N HIS A 476 -11.30 -19.39 2.15
CA HIS A 476 -12.75 -19.69 2.23
C HIS A 476 -13.06 -20.97 3.03
N GLY A 477 -12.30 -21.25 4.09
CA GLY A 477 -12.43 -22.45 4.92
C GLY A 477 -11.98 -23.76 4.27
N ARG A 478 -11.37 -23.72 3.08
CA ARG A 478 -10.87 -24.89 2.34
C ARG A 478 -9.35 -24.96 2.40
N VAL A 479 -8.81 -26.14 2.70
CA VAL A 479 -7.36 -26.40 2.66
C VAL A 479 -6.89 -26.37 1.20
N VAL A 480 -6.21 -25.30 0.81
CA VAL A 480 -5.68 -25.03 -0.53
C VAL A 480 -4.16 -25.24 -0.63
N VAL A 481 -3.45 -25.27 0.49
CA VAL A 481 -2.09 -25.79 0.59
C VAL A 481 -2.03 -26.84 1.69
N GLU A 482 -1.38 -27.96 1.41
CA GLU A 482 -1.19 -29.09 2.32
C GLU A 482 0.22 -29.68 2.12
N GLU A 483 1.11 -29.47 3.09
CA GLU A 483 2.49 -29.97 3.15
C GLU A 483 3.28 -29.60 1.87
N GLY A 484 3.19 -28.33 1.48
CA GLY A 484 3.85 -27.76 0.29
C GLY A 484 3.14 -28.04 -1.05
N ASN A 485 2.06 -28.84 -1.06
CA ASN A 485 1.28 -29.13 -2.27
C ASN A 485 0.15 -28.11 -2.44
N VAL A 486 0.19 -27.31 -3.51
CA VAL A 486 -0.78 -26.24 -3.76
C VAL A 486 -1.93 -26.72 -4.64
N ARG A 487 -3.11 -26.90 -4.04
CA ARG A 487 -4.38 -27.30 -4.68
C ARG A 487 -5.30 -26.09 -4.92
N ALA A 488 -4.74 -25.04 -5.51
CA ALA A 488 -5.44 -23.82 -5.88
C ALA A 488 -6.42 -24.05 -7.05
N VAL A 489 -7.52 -23.30 -7.07
CA VAL A 489 -8.55 -23.38 -8.13
C VAL A 489 -8.81 -21.99 -8.71
N SER A 490 -8.67 -21.85 -10.03
CA SER A 490 -8.91 -20.61 -10.78
C SER A 490 -10.33 -20.09 -10.57
N GLY A 491 -10.47 -18.81 -10.21
CA GLY A 491 -11.77 -18.17 -9.96
C GLY A 491 -12.47 -18.64 -8.67
N MET A 492 -11.74 -19.25 -7.72
CA MET A 492 -12.28 -19.53 -6.38
C MET A 492 -12.28 -18.29 -5.49
N GLY A 493 -11.28 -17.42 -5.67
CA GLY A 493 -11.17 -16.13 -5.00
C GLY A 493 -12.25 -15.15 -5.47
N LYS A 494 -12.51 -14.12 -4.65
CA LYS A 494 -13.53 -13.11 -4.92
C LYS A 494 -12.96 -11.71 -4.77
N PHE A 495 -13.51 -10.77 -5.53
CA PHE A 495 -13.34 -9.35 -5.25
C PHE A 495 -13.94 -9.01 -3.89
N VAL A 496 -13.16 -8.34 -3.05
CA VAL A 496 -13.52 -7.84 -1.72
C VAL A 496 -13.66 -6.32 -1.81
N PRO A 497 -14.90 -5.78 -1.79
CA PRO A 497 -15.11 -4.34 -1.68
C PRO A 497 -14.42 -3.79 -0.43
N THR A 498 -13.75 -2.66 -0.57
CA THR A 498 -13.09 -1.93 0.50
C THR A 498 -13.87 -0.64 0.79
N PRO A 499 -14.74 -0.59 1.82
CA PRO A 499 -15.62 0.57 2.04
C PRO A 499 -14.82 1.82 2.44
N SER A 500 -15.29 3.01 2.04
CA SER A 500 -14.68 4.28 2.46
C SER A 500 -14.81 4.55 3.96
N HIS A 501 -14.23 5.66 4.42
CA HIS A 501 -14.30 6.13 5.79
C HIS A 501 -13.78 5.11 6.84
N SER A 502 -12.72 4.37 6.48
CA SER A 502 -12.03 3.42 7.37
C SER A 502 -11.85 3.99 8.78
N PRO A 503 -12.47 3.43 9.84
CA PRO A 503 -12.41 4.01 11.19
C PRO A 503 -10.98 4.14 11.74
N TYR A 504 -10.06 3.27 11.31
CA TYR A 504 -8.65 3.31 11.67
C TYR A 504 -7.90 4.51 11.03
N VAL A 505 -8.33 4.92 9.84
CA VAL A 505 -7.70 5.99 9.04
C VAL A 505 -8.40 7.33 9.29
N TYR A 506 -9.73 7.35 9.17
CA TYR A 506 -10.60 8.52 9.21
C TYR A 506 -11.10 8.91 10.61
N GLY A 507 -11.01 8.02 11.61
CA GLY A 507 -11.54 8.24 12.97
C GLY A 507 -10.92 9.40 13.77
N ARG A 508 -10.00 10.19 13.17
CA ARG A 508 -9.45 11.44 13.72
C ARG A 508 -9.51 12.63 12.75
N VAL A 509 -10.02 12.47 11.52
CA VAL A 509 -10.03 13.52 10.48
C VAL A 509 -10.96 14.66 10.88
N GLN A 510 -12.23 14.36 11.20
CA GLN A 510 -13.23 15.37 11.54
C GLN A 510 -12.83 16.24 12.75
N GLU A 511 -12.35 15.61 13.83
CA GLU A 511 -11.86 16.33 15.02
C GLU A 511 -10.58 17.14 14.73
N ARG A 512 -9.70 16.66 13.84
CA ARG A 512 -8.53 17.42 13.39
C ARG A 512 -8.94 18.67 12.61
N ASP A 513 -9.93 18.57 11.74
CA ASP A 513 -10.46 19.70 10.97
C ASP A 513 -11.13 20.74 11.88
N ILE A 514 -11.93 20.31 12.86
CA ILE A 514 -12.55 21.19 13.86
C ILE A 514 -11.49 21.88 14.72
N ALA A 515 -10.48 21.16 15.19
CA ALA A 515 -9.41 21.70 16.03
C ALA A 515 -8.51 22.71 15.29
N ASN A 516 -8.20 22.44 14.02
CA ASN A 516 -7.29 23.25 13.19
C ASN A 516 -8.01 24.34 12.37
N ALA A 517 -9.34 24.43 12.44
CA ALA A 517 -10.13 25.39 11.66
C ALA A 517 -9.59 26.83 11.79
N PRO A 518 -9.28 27.52 10.66
CA PRO A 518 -8.62 28.82 10.69
C PRO A 518 -9.53 29.91 11.25
N LYS A 519 -9.09 30.55 12.34
CA LYS A 519 -9.88 31.56 13.06
C LYS A 519 -9.57 32.96 12.52
N LYS A 520 -10.57 33.58 11.90
CA LYS A 520 -10.53 35.00 11.52
C LYS A 520 -10.29 35.86 12.77
N VAL A 521 -9.26 36.71 12.73
CA VAL A 521 -9.10 37.78 13.72
C VAL A 521 -10.00 38.95 13.30
N ASP A 522 -11.07 39.17 14.05
CA ASP A 522 -11.93 40.33 13.87
C ASP A 522 -11.18 41.63 14.20
N ARG A 523 -11.26 42.58 13.27
CA ARG A 523 -10.65 43.91 13.33
C ARG A 523 -11.68 44.93 12.87
N ALA A 524 -11.53 46.19 13.31
CA ALA A 524 -12.24 47.28 12.66
C ALA A 524 -11.88 47.34 11.16
N PRO A 525 -12.81 47.74 10.28
CA PRO A 525 -12.47 48.06 8.89
C PRO A 525 -11.36 49.10 8.82
N TYR A 526 -10.45 48.98 7.85
CA TYR A 526 -9.41 49.98 7.62
C TYR A 526 -10.04 51.27 7.07
N ASP A 527 -9.85 52.37 7.80
CA ASP A 527 -10.39 53.70 7.52
C ASP A 527 -9.31 54.71 7.08
N GLY A 528 -8.05 54.27 6.99
CA GLY A 528 -6.92 55.08 6.56
C GLY A 528 -6.84 55.31 5.04
N PRO A 529 -5.91 56.17 4.58
CA PRO A 529 -5.74 56.48 3.16
C PRO A 529 -5.08 55.32 2.39
N VAL A 530 -5.77 54.83 1.35
CA VAL A 530 -5.23 53.86 0.39
C VAL A 530 -4.60 54.60 -0.80
N ILE A 531 -3.39 54.22 -1.20
CA ILE A 531 -2.73 54.77 -2.39
C ILE A 531 -3.46 54.35 -3.68
N GLN A 532 -3.70 55.31 -4.58
CA GLN A 532 -4.22 55.03 -5.92
C GLN A 532 -3.07 54.63 -6.83
N LEU A 533 -3.04 53.36 -7.24
CA LEU A 533 -2.06 52.86 -8.21
C LEU A 533 -2.54 53.19 -9.63
N ASN A 534 -1.98 54.24 -10.22
CA ASN A 534 -2.19 54.53 -11.64
C ASN A 534 -1.48 53.47 -12.49
N ASN A 535 -2.23 52.67 -13.26
CA ASN A 535 -1.73 51.61 -14.15
C ASN A 535 -0.88 52.09 -15.35
N GLN A 536 -0.34 53.32 -15.32
CA GLN A 536 0.52 53.91 -16.35
C GLN A 536 2.03 53.74 -16.08
N GLY A 537 2.41 52.95 -15.06
CA GLY A 537 3.80 52.85 -14.56
C GLY A 537 4.61 51.60 -14.93
N LEU A 538 4.05 50.63 -15.68
CA LEU A 538 4.71 49.33 -15.93
C LEU A 538 5.06 49.04 -17.41
N THR A 539 4.87 50.00 -18.32
CA THR A 539 5.06 49.79 -19.77
C THR A 539 6.09 50.71 -20.44
N GLN A 540 6.77 51.59 -19.70
CA GLN A 540 7.88 52.41 -20.23
C GLN A 540 9.03 52.55 -19.23
N ALA A 541 10.10 51.77 -19.45
CA ALA A 541 11.37 51.86 -18.73
C ALA A 541 12.59 51.64 -19.66
N VAL A 542 12.42 51.89 -20.97
CA VAL A 542 13.48 51.96 -21.98
C VAL A 542 13.17 53.16 -22.89
N GLU A 543 14.21 53.78 -23.46
CA GLU A 543 14.19 54.93 -24.39
C GLU A 543 14.06 56.35 -23.79
N SER A 544 15.20 56.82 -23.28
CA SER A 544 15.85 58.10 -23.67
C SER A 544 15.00 59.35 -23.98
N SER A 545 14.95 60.27 -23.01
CA SER A 545 15.32 61.71 -23.12
C SER A 545 14.85 62.57 -24.31
N ILE A 546 14.17 63.71 -24.03
CA ILE A 546 14.55 65.10 -24.41
C ILE A 546 13.41 66.13 -24.13
N ILE A 547 13.75 67.21 -23.38
CA ILE A 547 13.18 68.60 -23.34
C ILE A 547 11.64 68.82 -23.18
N PRO A 548 11.19 69.71 -22.26
CA PRO A 548 9.77 70.05 -22.06
C PRO A 548 9.26 71.20 -22.94
N THR A 549 7.93 71.36 -23.04
CA THR A 549 7.26 72.59 -23.52
C THR A 549 6.00 72.90 -22.71
N ASN A 550 5.79 74.18 -22.39
CA ASN A 550 4.58 74.68 -21.74
C ASN A 550 3.45 74.89 -22.77
N GLN A 551 2.19 74.66 -22.37
CA GLN A 551 1.10 75.55 -22.78
C GLN A 551 -0.08 75.52 -21.79
N GLU A 552 -0.47 76.71 -21.33
CA GLU A 552 -1.69 76.98 -20.57
C GLU A 552 -2.86 77.29 -21.55
N PHE A 553 -4.13 77.07 -21.16
CA PHE A 553 -5.12 78.15 -20.93
C PHE A 553 -6.59 77.65 -20.80
N TYR A 554 -7.13 77.80 -19.58
CA TYR A 554 -8.47 78.34 -19.26
C TYR A 554 -9.78 77.55 -19.52
N THR A 555 -10.83 78.04 -18.83
CA THR A 555 -12.17 77.44 -18.69
C THR A 555 -13.30 78.43 -19.00
N ARG A 556 -14.45 77.91 -19.47
CA ARG A 556 -15.84 78.44 -19.48
C ARG A 556 -16.72 77.45 -20.27
N GLY A 557 -18.01 77.21 -20.00
CA GLY A 557 -18.90 77.71 -18.94
C GLY A 557 -20.27 78.16 -19.48
N ALA A 558 -21.31 77.31 -19.46
CA ALA A 558 -22.67 77.63 -19.92
C ALA A 558 -23.78 76.77 -19.24
N GLN A 559 -25.05 77.14 -19.43
CA GLN A 559 -26.28 76.62 -18.77
C GLN A 559 -27.39 76.40 -19.84
N MET A 560 -28.60 75.85 -19.67
CA MET A 560 -29.46 75.36 -18.54
C MET A 560 -30.54 74.41 -19.18
N ASN A 561 -31.50 73.69 -18.55
CA ASN A 561 -31.94 73.51 -17.16
C ASN A 561 -32.72 72.17 -16.94
N ASP A 562 -32.95 71.84 -15.66
CA ASP A 562 -34.02 71.05 -15.00
C ASP A 562 -35.20 70.42 -15.80
N LYS A 563 -35.51 69.15 -15.46
CA LYS A 563 -36.87 68.73 -15.00
C LYS A 563 -36.92 67.30 -14.43
N SER A 564 -37.28 67.17 -13.15
CA SER A 564 -37.76 65.92 -12.50
C SER A 564 -39.25 66.01 -12.16
N PRO A 565 -39.91 64.87 -11.87
CA PRO A 565 -40.71 64.83 -10.64
C PRO A 565 -40.54 63.53 -9.82
N LYS A 566 -40.54 63.66 -8.50
CA LYS A 566 -40.57 62.56 -7.51
C LYS A 566 -41.96 62.46 -6.86
N ARG A 567 -42.36 61.27 -6.37
CA ARG A 567 -43.15 61.01 -5.13
C ARG A 567 -43.63 59.55 -5.03
N PRO A 568 -44.09 59.06 -3.86
CA PRO A 568 -43.96 59.59 -2.49
C PRO A 568 -43.32 58.57 -1.51
N SER A 569 -43.20 58.95 -0.23
CA SER A 569 -42.73 58.09 0.88
C SER A 569 -43.75 58.03 2.02
N VAL A 570 -43.67 57.00 2.87
CA VAL A 570 -44.40 56.89 4.15
C VAL A 570 -43.45 56.35 5.24
N LYS A 571 -43.63 56.81 6.50
CA LYS A 571 -42.93 56.33 7.71
C LYS A 571 -43.95 55.70 8.68
N VAL A 572 -43.52 54.73 9.50
CA VAL A 572 -44.11 54.45 10.85
C VAL A 572 -42.96 54.08 11.84
N HIS A 573 -43.24 54.06 13.14
CA HIS A 573 -42.34 54.09 14.30
C HIS A 573 -42.01 52.73 14.97
N ASN A 574 -40.86 52.67 15.65
CA ASN A 574 -40.56 51.89 16.88
C ASN A 574 -40.96 52.72 18.14
N PRO A 575 -41.09 52.21 19.40
CA PRO A 575 -40.30 51.15 20.08
C PRO A 575 -41.19 50.32 21.11
N PRO A 576 -40.80 49.89 22.35
CA PRO A 576 -39.49 49.60 23.01
C PRO A 576 -39.37 48.28 23.86
N GLY A 577 -38.15 47.76 24.05
CA GLY A 577 -37.71 46.92 25.22
C GLY A 577 -38.09 45.40 25.23
N GLY A 578 -37.44 44.52 26.01
CA GLY A 578 -36.20 44.65 26.79
C GLY A 578 -35.86 43.45 27.73
N LYS A 579 -34.55 43.21 27.98
CA LYS A 579 -33.89 42.41 29.07
C LYS A 579 -34.20 40.90 29.30
N ALA A 580 -33.17 40.08 29.00
CA ALA A 580 -32.47 39.12 29.88
C ALA A 580 -33.09 37.77 30.33
N SER A 581 -32.16 36.84 30.68
CA SER A 581 -32.29 35.43 31.17
C SER A 581 -32.95 34.41 30.21
N GLY A 582 -32.65 33.10 30.27
CA GLY A 582 -31.76 32.35 31.20
C GLY A 582 -31.24 31.02 30.60
N SER A 583 -30.67 30.17 31.44
CA SER A 583 -30.00 28.90 31.08
C SER A 583 -30.90 27.65 31.24
N PHE A 584 -30.31 26.46 31.02
CA PHE A 584 -30.90 25.10 30.96
C PHE A 584 -31.62 24.79 29.63
N TRP A 585 -31.43 23.63 29.00
CA TRP A 585 -30.62 22.45 29.39
C TRP A 585 -29.40 22.25 28.48
#